data_AF-A0A835XR83-F1
#
_entry.id   AF-A0A835XR83-F1
#
_cell.length_a   1.000
_cell.length_b   1.000
_cell.length_c   1.000
_cell.angle_alpha   90.00
_cell.angle_beta   90.00
_cell.angle_gamma   90.00
#
_symmetry.space_group_name_H-M   'P 1'
#
loop_
_entity.id
_entity.type
_entity.pdbx_description
1 polymer ?
#
loop_
_entity_poly.entity_id
_entity_poly.type
_entity_poly.pdbx_seq_one_letter_code
_entity_poly.pdbx_strand_id
1 'polypeptide(L)'
;MARVQQNFNSAGVGLFFSLFGGQQSLALPHLAAPDIRHVDWAGLRAAGFKGLVFDKDNTLSEPFALCVQPRLKPALDACLESFGNRAVLYSNSAGLQQYDPEGKEAAALEAALGIPVLRHADKKPGGGCTELEAHFGCPATDLIMVGDRYLTDIAFGNRHGMLTVHVQPLTSRGEPFGVLLARRVEEFWVARWTAAGVHPPAHERLPYAQLAQYVREPAQGPAQAPVQRVEAEAGAGTGAGAPPSPKAGQQ
;
A
#
# COMPACT_ATOMS: atom_id res chain seq x y z
N MET A 1 -20.77 -9.37 -13.15
CA MET A 1 -20.64 -9.97 -11.81
C MET A 1 -19.60 -11.11 -11.81
N ALA A 2 -18.32 -10.84 -12.08
CA ALA A 2 -17.31 -11.91 -12.17
C ALA A 2 -15.91 -11.53 -11.63
N ARG A 3 -15.81 -10.51 -10.77
CA ARG A 3 -14.55 -10.13 -10.09
C ARG A 3 -14.55 -10.40 -8.58
N VAL A 4 -15.68 -10.88 -8.03
CA VAL A 4 -15.88 -11.02 -6.57
C VAL A 4 -15.25 -12.32 -6.01
N GLN A 5 -14.75 -13.22 -6.86
CA GLN A 5 -14.36 -14.58 -6.46
C GLN A 5 -12.89 -14.96 -6.72
N GLN A 6 -11.96 -13.99 -6.75
CA GLN A 6 -10.56 -14.24 -7.16
C GLN A 6 -9.47 -13.76 -6.19
N ASN A 7 -9.82 -13.30 -4.98
CA ASN A 7 -8.88 -12.69 -4.02
C ASN A 7 -8.22 -13.66 -3.02
N PHE A 8 -8.00 -14.93 -3.37
CA PHE A 8 -7.21 -15.82 -2.51
C PHE A 8 -5.74 -15.77 -2.91
N ASN A 9 -4.96 -14.90 -2.26
CA ASN A 9 -3.50 -14.99 -2.30
C ASN A 9 -3.07 -16.14 -1.37
N SER A 10 -3.00 -17.36 -1.89
CA SER A 10 -2.59 -18.54 -1.13
C SER A 10 -1.20 -18.37 -0.49
N ALA A 11 -0.30 -17.65 -1.14
CA ALA A 11 1.01 -17.27 -0.59
C ALA A 11 0.88 -16.27 0.58
N GLY A 12 -0.01 -15.28 0.47
CA GLY A 12 -0.32 -14.35 1.57
C GLY A 12 -0.99 -15.03 2.77
N VAL A 13 -1.84 -16.03 2.52
CA VAL A 13 -2.45 -16.88 3.58
C VAL A 13 -1.40 -17.80 4.20
N GLY A 14 -0.53 -18.43 3.40
CA GLY A 14 0.58 -19.24 3.89
C GLY A 14 1.56 -18.44 4.73
N LEU A 15 1.89 -17.21 4.30
CA LEU A 15 2.68 -16.28 5.09
C LEU A 15 1.95 -15.88 6.37
N PHE A 16 0.65 -15.56 6.31
CA PHE A 16 -0.14 -15.26 7.50
C PHE A 16 -0.03 -16.37 8.56
N PHE A 17 -0.08 -17.64 8.14
CA PHE A 17 0.13 -18.78 9.05
C PHE A 17 1.61 -18.95 9.48
N SER A 18 2.59 -18.69 8.61
CA SER A 18 4.02 -18.76 8.98
C SER A 18 4.45 -17.64 9.93
N LEU A 19 3.73 -16.51 9.98
CA LEU A 19 3.95 -15.46 10.98
C LEU A 19 3.58 -15.90 12.40
N PHE A 20 2.65 -16.85 12.55
CA PHE A 20 2.42 -17.52 13.83
C PHE A 20 3.48 -18.60 14.14
N GLY A 21 4.35 -18.92 13.19
CA GLY A 21 5.47 -19.87 13.31
C GLY A 21 6.85 -19.24 13.50
N GLY A 22 6.95 -17.95 13.85
CA GLY A 22 8.22 -17.31 14.22
C GLY A 22 8.86 -16.38 13.16
N GLN A 23 8.15 -16.04 12.09
CA GLN A 23 8.65 -15.13 11.04
C GLN A 23 8.06 -13.71 11.14
N GLN A 24 7.59 -13.29 12.32
CA GLN A 24 6.85 -12.03 12.52
C GLN A 24 7.59 -10.80 11.97
N SER A 25 8.92 -10.80 12.05
CA SER A 25 9.77 -9.71 11.57
C SER A 25 9.52 -9.37 10.10
N LEU A 26 9.21 -10.35 9.26
CA LEU A 26 8.94 -10.11 7.83
C LEU A 26 7.74 -9.19 7.59
N ALA A 27 6.76 -9.16 8.50
CA ALA A 27 5.60 -8.28 8.36
C ALA A 27 5.83 -6.87 8.90
N LEU A 28 6.94 -6.61 9.59
CA LEU A 28 7.23 -5.29 10.16
C LEU A 28 7.98 -4.42 9.16
N PRO A 29 7.59 -3.16 8.94
CA PRO A 29 8.30 -2.28 8.02
C PRO A 29 9.54 -1.67 8.67
N HIS A 30 10.53 -1.31 7.85
CA HIS A 30 11.67 -0.50 8.30
C HIS A 30 11.24 0.95 8.55
N LEU A 31 10.43 1.51 7.65
CA LEU A 31 9.87 2.86 7.76
C LEU A 31 8.34 2.80 7.66
N ALA A 32 7.65 3.55 8.50
CA ALA A 32 6.21 3.77 8.38
C ALA A 32 5.94 5.26 8.18
N ALA A 33 5.16 5.59 7.16
CA ALA A 33 4.84 6.96 6.77
C ALA A 33 3.34 7.09 6.43
N PRO A 34 2.72 8.28 6.57
CA PRO A 34 1.36 8.48 6.09
C PRO A 34 1.23 8.26 4.58
N ASP A 35 2.15 8.79 3.79
CA ASP A 35 2.28 8.54 2.35
C ASP A 35 3.70 8.92 1.88
N ILE A 36 3.96 8.77 0.57
CA ILE A 36 5.29 9.03 -0.01
C ILE A 36 5.81 10.47 0.18
N ARG A 37 4.97 11.45 0.55
CA ARG A 37 5.40 12.83 0.77
C ARG A 37 6.23 12.98 2.06
N HIS A 38 6.08 12.02 2.96
CA HIS A 38 6.68 12.04 4.30
C HIS A 38 8.01 11.28 4.36
N VAL A 39 8.57 10.90 3.21
CA VAL A 39 9.80 10.11 3.13
C VAL A 39 10.91 10.97 2.52
N ASP A 40 12.10 10.92 3.12
CA ASP A 40 13.30 11.58 2.59
C ASP A 40 13.98 10.74 1.52
N TRP A 41 13.41 10.76 0.31
CA TRP A 41 13.93 10.04 -0.85
C TRP A 41 15.36 10.43 -1.24
N ALA A 42 15.70 11.72 -1.10
CA ALA A 42 17.06 12.20 -1.39
C ALA A 42 18.07 11.67 -0.36
N GLY A 43 17.70 11.66 0.92
CA GLY A 43 18.50 11.03 1.98
C GLY A 43 18.69 9.53 1.75
N LEU A 44 17.62 8.81 1.37
CA LEU A 44 17.71 7.38 1.05
C LEU A 44 18.59 7.12 -0.17
N ARG A 45 18.51 7.95 -1.22
CA ARG A 45 19.46 7.88 -2.33
C ARG A 45 20.90 8.09 -1.87
N ALA A 46 21.15 9.10 -1.03
CA ALA A 46 22.48 9.40 -0.50
C ALA A 46 23.02 8.27 0.41
N ALA A 47 22.12 7.52 1.07
CA ALA A 47 22.46 6.32 1.83
C ALA A 47 22.82 5.10 0.95
N GLY A 48 22.79 5.25 -0.39
CA GLY A 48 23.29 4.25 -1.33
C GLY A 48 22.23 3.38 -2.00
N PHE A 49 20.94 3.63 -1.73
CA PHE A 49 19.86 2.90 -2.41
C PHE A 49 19.78 3.28 -3.90
N LYS A 50 19.55 2.28 -4.75
CA LYS A 50 19.71 2.39 -6.21
C LYS A 50 18.39 2.46 -6.98
N GLY A 51 17.28 2.05 -6.39
CA GLY A 51 16.00 2.03 -7.08
C GLY A 51 14.80 1.83 -6.17
N LEU A 52 13.63 2.15 -6.71
CA LEU A 52 12.35 2.14 -6.02
C LEU A 52 11.41 1.10 -6.63
N VAL A 53 10.80 0.28 -5.79
CA VAL A 53 9.76 -0.67 -6.17
C VAL A 53 8.49 -0.22 -5.49
N PHE A 54 7.52 0.27 -6.27
CA PHE A 54 6.24 0.74 -5.74
C PHE A 54 5.16 -0.30 -5.96
N ASP A 55 4.39 -0.61 -4.92
CA ASP A 55 3.03 -1.09 -5.13
C ASP A 55 2.18 0.03 -5.78
N LYS A 56 1.09 -0.36 -6.43
CA LYS A 56 0.22 0.56 -7.16
C LYS A 56 -0.99 0.96 -6.33
N ASP A 57 -1.87 -0.01 -6.08
CA ASP A 57 -3.21 0.23 -5.57
C ASP A 57 -3.14 0.57 -4.08
N ASN A 58 -3.82 1.65 -3.68
CA ASN A 58 -3.73 2.22 -2.33
C ASN A 58 -2.33 2.71 -1.89
N THR A 59 -1.33 2.64 -2.76
CA THR A 59 0.01 3.21 -2.54
C THR A 59 0.20 4.50 -3.35
N LEU A 60 0.09 4.42 -4.69
CA LEU A 60 0.22 5.57 -5.59
C LEU A 60 -1.12 6.01 -6.20
N SER A 61 -2.04 5.07 -6.40
CA SER A 61 -3.38 5.31 -6.96
C SER A 61 -4.47 4.84 -6.01
N GLU A 62 -5.67 5.39 -6.14
CA GLU A 62 -6.85 4.76 -5.55
C GLU A 62 -7.05 3.35 -6.14
N PRO A 63 -7.80 2.45 -5.46
CA PRO A 63 -8.02 1.09 -5.93
C PRO A 63 -8.56 1.06 -7.37
N PHE A 64 -7.90 0.28 -8.24
CA PHE A 64 -8.26 0.10 -9.66
C PHE A 64 -8.14 1.34 -10.53
N ALA A 65 -7.70 2.48 -9.99
CA ALA A 65 -7.44 3.68 -10.77
C ALA A 65 -6.18 3.50 -11.63
N LEU A 66 -6.14 4.16 -12.79
CA LEU A 66 -4.99 4.16 -13.70
C LEU A 66 -4.11 5.41 -13.53
N CYS A 67 -4.51 6.36 -12.68
CA CYS A 67 -3.79 7.59 -12.42
C CYS A 67 -3.27 7.66 -10.99
N VAL A 68 -2.12 8.31 -10.81
CA VAL A 68 -1.59 8.65 -9.49
C VAL A 68 -2.53 9.62 -8.81
N GLN A 69 -2.72 9.45 -7.50
CA GLN A 69 -3.49 10.37 -6.69
C GLN A 69 -2.90 11.79 -6.84
N PRO A 70 -3.68 12.80 -7.27
CA PRO A 70 -3.16 14.13 -7.61
C PRO A 70 -2.25 14.79 -6.56
N ARG A 71 -2.55 14.62 -5.27
CA ARG A 71 -1.79 15.13 -4.13
C ARG A 71 -0.39 14.51 -4.01
N LEU A 72 -0.19 13.30 -4.55
CA LEU A 72 1.07 12.59 -4.52
C LEU A 72 1.96 12.93 -5.71
N LYS A 73 1.40 13.42 -6.82
CA LYS A 73 2.14 13.63 -8.07
C LYS A 73 3.41 14.47 -7.90
N PRO A 74 3.42 15.63 -7.21
CA PRO A 74 4.64 16.41 -7.03
C PRO A 74 5.73 15.66 -6.25
N ALA A 75 5.33 14.89 -5.22
CA ALA A 75 6.27 14.11 -4.43
C ALA A 75 6.77 12.87 -5.17
N LEU A 76 5.93 12.25 -6.00
CA LEU A 76 6.33 11.17 -6.88
C LEU A 76 7.37 11.68 -7.89
N ASP A 77 7.15 12.84 -8.51
CA ASP A 77 8.09 13.43 -9.47
C ASP A 77 9.45 13.73 -8.81
N ALA A 78 9.45 14.37 -7.65
CA ALA A 78 10.68 14.65 -6.89
C ALA A 78 11.39 13.36 -6.43
N CYS A 79 10.62 12.33 -6.10
CA CYS A 79 11.14 11.01 -5.72
C CYS A 79 11.80 10.30 -6.91
N LEU A 80 11.14 10.27 -8.07
CA LEU A 80 11.69 9.70 -9.31
C LEU A 80 12.95 10.45 -9.74
N GLU A 81 12.96 11.78 -9.65
CA GLU A 81 14.13 12.61 -9.93
C GLU A 81 15.30 12.24 -9.01
N SER A 82 15.05 12.09 -7.70
CA SER A 82 16.07 11.70 -6.72
C SER A 82 16.75 10.37 -7.05
N PHE A 83 16.03 9.44 -7.68
CA PHE A 83 16.55 8.13 -8.09
C PHE A 83 16.96 8.06 -9.56
N GLY A 84 16.91 9.17 -10.31
CA GLY A 84 17.23 9.20 -11.74
C GLY A 84 16.28 8.32 -12.56
N ASN A 85 14.98 8.37 -12.26
CA ASN A 85 13.92 7.56 -12.86
C ASN A 85 14.10 6.04 -12.71
N ARG A 86 14.95 5.60 -11.76
CA ARG A 86 15.11 4.18 -11.44
C ARG A 86 13.99 3.74 -10.50
N ALA A 87 12.81 3.55 -11.06
CA ALA A 87 11.65 3.03 -10.34
C ALA A 87 10.86 2.04 -11.20
N VAL A 88 10.16 1.11 -10.54
CA VAL A 88 9.25 0.16 -11.19
C VAL A 88 7.97 0.01 -10.35
N LEU A 89 6.84 -0.16 -11.01
CA LEU A 89 5.58 -0.57 -10.39
C LEU A 89 5.54 -2.09 -10.31
N TYR A 90 5.34 -2.64 -9.12
CA TYR A 90 5.16 -4.07 -8.91
C TYR A 90 3.76 -4.33 -8.34
N SER A 91 2.80 -4.63 -9.21
CA SER A 91 1.39 -4.84 -8.85
C SER A 91 1.03 -6.33 -8.80
N ASN A 92 0.14 -6.67 -7.87
CA ASN A 92 -0.45 -7.99 -7.73
C ASN A 92 -1.67 -8.24 -8.66
N SER A 93 -1.91 -7.34 -9.62
CA SER A 93 -2.85 -7.48 -10.73
C SER A 93 -2.19 -7.14 -12.08
N ALA A 94 -1.64 -5.94 -12.23
CA ALA A 94 -1.04 -5.48 -13.48
C ALA A 94 0.36 -6.09 -13.69
N GLY A 95 0.64 -6.56 -14.90
CA GLY A 95 1.91 -7.20 -15.25
C GLY A 95 2.09 -8.63 -14.69
N LEU A 96 1.14 -9.13 -13.90
CA LEU A 96 1.11 -10.51 -13.42
C LEU A 96 0.58 -11.42 -14.55
N GLN A 97 1.40 -12.36 -15.03
CA GLN A 97 1.08 -13.23 -16.17
C GLN A 97 -0.29 -13.91 -16.07
N GLN A 98 -0.74 -14.27 -14.86
CA GLN A 98 -2.04 -14.89 -14.62
C GLN A 98 -3.23 -13.95 -14.94
N TYR A 99 -3.09 -12.64 -14.70
CA TYR A 99 -4.19 -11.66 -14.82
C TYR A 99 -4.02 -10.70 -15.99
N ASP A 100 -2.78 -10.42 -16.40
CA ASP A 100 -2.44 -9.54 -17.51
C ASP A 100 -1.48 -10.25 -18.49
N PRO A 101 -1.89 -11.39 -19.09
CA PRO A 101 -1.02 -12.21 -19.93
C PRO A 101 -0.54 -11.48 -21.21
N GLU A 102 -1.30 -10.50 -21.67
CA GLU A 102 -0.98 -9.66 -22.84
C GLU A 102 -0.31 -8.34 -22.44
N GLY A 103 -0.14 -8.05 -21.15
CA GLY A 103 0.52 -6.84 -20.65
C GLY A 103 -0.23 -5.53 -20.94
N LYS A 104 -1.53 -5.58 -21.21
CA LYS A 104 -2.36 -4.43 -21.63
C LYS A 104 -2.58 -3.47 -20.48
N GLU A 105 -2.89 -3.98 -19.28
CA GLU A 105 -3.09 -3.14 -18.10
C GLU A 105 -1.78 -2.45 -17.73
N ALA A 106 -0.70 -3.23 -17.76
CA ALA A 106 0.63 -2.72 -17.49
C ALA A 106 1.09 -1.66 -18.51
N ALA A 107 0.82 -1.84 -19.80
CA ALA A 107 1.12 -0.83 -20.83
C ALA A 107 0.30 0.47 -20.63
N ALA A 108 -0.98 0.35 -20.25
CA ALA A 108 -1.81 1.50 -19.94
C ALA A 108 -1.29 2.29 -18.73
N LEU A 109 -0.79 1.59 -17.71
CA LEU A 109 -0.18 2.21 -16.53
C LEU A 109 1.15 2.87 -16.84
N GLU A 110 1.99 2.24 -17.65
CA GLU A 110 3.25 2.83 -18.11
C GLU A 110 2.99 4.14 -18.85
N ALA A 111 2.00 4.16 -19.75
CA ALA A 111 1.60 5.37 -20.47
C ALA A 111 1.03 6.46 -19.56
N ALA A 112 0.26 6.08 -18.54
CA ALA A 112 -0.39 7.04 -17.63
C ALA A 112 0.57 7.60 -16.56
N LEU A 113 1.51 6.79 -16.08
CA LEU A 113 2.33 7.09 -14.92
C LEU A 113 3.77 7.42 -15.27
N GLY A 114 4.25 7.03 -16.46
CA GLY A 114 5.64 7.20 -16.86
C GLY A 114 6.63 6.33 -16.07
N ILE A 115 6.13 5.32 -15.35
CA ILE A 115 6.94 4.38 -14.57
C ILE A 115 6.77 2.99 -15.20
N PRO A 116 7.88 2.27 -15.49
CA PRO A 116 7.82 0.89 -15.94
C PRO A 116 7.00 0.01 -15.00
N VAL A 117 6.24 -0.95 -15.53
CA VAL A 117 5.55 -1.97 -14.73
C VAL A 117 6.31 -3.28 -14.83
N LEU A 118 6.64 -3.88 -13.70
CA LEU A 118 7.30 -5.17 -13.66
C LEU A 118 6.37 -6.22 -14.28
N ARG A 119 6.88 -7.00 -15.23
CA ARG A 119 6.19 -8.20 -15.73
C ARG A 119 6.71 -9.40 -14.95
N HIS A 120 5.81 -10.19 -14.36
CA HIS A 120 6.18 -11.26 -13.43
C HIS A 120 5.18 -12.42 -13.46
N ALA A 121 5.64 -13.61 -13.04
CA ALA A 121 4.82 -14.82 -13.00
C ALA A 121 4.18 -15.04 -11.61
N ASP A 122 4.88 -14.65 -10.56
CA ASP A 122 4.50 -14.94 -9.18
C ASP A 122 3.99 -13.69 -8.44
N LYS A 123 2.88 -13.87 -7.73
CA LYS A 123 2.27 -12.82 -6.90
C LYS A 123 3.03 -12.64 -5.58
N LYS A 124 3.23 -11.38 -5.14
CA LYS A 124 3.75 -11.06 -3.81
C LYS A 124 2.86 -11.66 -2.71
N PRO A 125 3.40 -12.17 -1.59
CA PRO A 125 4.81 -12.18 -1.18
C PRO A 125 5.61 -13.39 -1.71
N GLY A 126 5.01 -14.20 -2.59
CA GLY A 126 5.70 -15.30 -3.27
C GLY A 126 6.64 -14.79 -4.37
N GLY A 127 7.27 -15.73 -5.06
CA GLY A 127 8.19 -15.42 -6.16
C GLY A 127 9.61 -15.04 -5.73
N GLY A 128 10.48 -14.96 -6.74
CA GLY A 128 11.85 -14.48 -6.61
C GLY A 128 11.95 -12.97 -6.78
N CYS A 129 13.19 -12.47 -6.73
CA CYS A 129 13.53 -11.08 -7.08
C CYS A 129 14.32 -10.97 -8.40
N THR A 130 14.48 -12.08 -9.14
CA THR A 130 15.28 -12.15 -10.36
C THR A 130 14.89 -11.10 -11.40
N GLU A 131 13.58 -10.92 -11.63
CA GLU A 131 13.06 -9.94 -12.58
C GLU A 131 13.34 -8.50 -12.12
N LEU A 132 13.28 -8.25 -10.82
CA LEU A 132 13.62 -6.95 -10.24
C LEU A 132 15.13 -6.67 -10.36
N GLU A 133 15.97 -7.62 -9.97
CA GLU A 133 17.42 -7.48 -10.06
C GLU A 133 17.88 -7.32 -11.51
N ALA A 134 17.26 -8.04 -12.45
CA ALA A 134 17.50 -7.87 -13.89
C ALA A 134 17.06 -6.48 -14.38
N HIS A 135 15.90 -5.99 -13.94
CA HIS A 135 15.41 -4.65 -14.29
C HIS A 135 16.35 -3.54 -13.80
N PHE A 136 16.83 -3.62 -12.56
CA PHE A 136 17.69 -2.60 -11.98
C PHE A 136 19.17 -2.80 -12.28
N GLY A 137 19.62 -4.02 -12.59
CA GLY A 137 21.04 -4.36 -12.69
C GLY A 137 21.78 -4.26 -11.35
N CYS A 138 21.08 -4.48 -10.24
CA CYS A 138 21.67 -4.52 -8.90
C CYS A 138 20.91 -5.48 -7.98
N PRO A 139 21.52 -5.95 -6.88
CA PRO A 139 20.85 -6.82 -5.92
C PRO A 139 19.62 -6.18 -5.28
N ALA A 140 18.66 -6.99 -4.86
CA ALA A 140 17.48 -6.54 -4.15
C ALA A 140 17.81 -5.75 -2.87
N THR A 141 18.92 -6.03 -2.20
CA THR A 141 19.38 -5.29 -1.00
C THR A 141 19.77 -3.83 -1.25
N ASP A 142 19.87 -3.41 -2.53
CA ASP A 142 20.06 -2.02 -2.93
C ASP A 142 18.72 -1.31 -3.26
N LEU A 143 17.59 -2.00 -3.16
CA LEU A 143 16.27 -1.49 -3.56
C LEU A 143 15.41 -1.15 -2.35
N ILE A 144 14.40 -0.32 -2.59
CA ILE A 144 13.39 0.07 -1.60
C ILE A 144 12.02 -0.41 -2.08
N MET A 145 11.35 -1.24 -1.29
CA MET A 145 9.95 -1.63 -1.51
C MET A 145 9.02 -0.68 -0.77
N VAL A 146 8.09 -0.07 -1.49
CA VAL A 146 7.09 0.86 -0.95
C VAL A 146 5.70 0.31 -1.21
N GLY A 147 4.89 0.14 -0.17
CA GLY A 147 3.53 -0.39 -0.32
C GLY A 147 2.68 -0.20 0.93
N ASP A 148 1.40 -0.55 0.83
CA ASP A 148 0.40 -0.32 1.87
C ASP A 148 -0.05 -1.62 2.57
N ARG A 149 0.50 -2.78 2.16
CA ARG A 149 0.16 -4.09 2.72
C ARG A 149 1.35 -4.71 3.43
N TYR A 150 1.17 -5.07 4.71
CA TYR A 150 2.22 -5.71 5.50
C TYR A 150 2.55 -7.11 4.99
N LEU A 151 1.53 -7.90 4.64
CA LEU A 151 1.71 -9.31 4.28
C LEU A 151 2.05 -9.55 2.82
N THR A 152 2.05 -8.53 1.99
CA THR A 152 2.47 -8.64 0.59
C THR A 152 3.71 -7.80 0.35
N ASP A 153 3.62 -6.49 0.52
CA ASP A 153 4.69 -5.59 0.08
C ASP A 153 5.86 -5.61 1.06
N ILE A 154 5.56 -5.39 2.34
CA ILE A 154 6.58 -5.38 3.39
C ILE A 154 7.22 -6.75 3.54
N ALA A 155 6.40 -7.81 3.57
CA ALA A 155 6.89 -9.17 3.60
C ALA A 155 7.76 -9.54 2.41
N PHE A 156 7.38 -9.16 1.19
CA PHE A 156 8.18 -9.41 0.00
C PHE A 156 9.53 -8.69 0.08
N GLY A 157 9.52 -7.39 0.38
CA GLY A 157 10.75 -6.61 0.47
C GLY A 157 11.69 -7.15 1.54
N ASN A 158 11.17 -7.42 2.74
CA ASN A 158 11.96 -7.98 3.85
C ASN A 158 12.53 -9.37 3.53
N ARG A 159 11.76 -10.22 2.85
CA ARG A 159 12.21 -11.57 2.44
C ARG A 159 13.41 -11.52 1.48
N HIS A 160 13.50 -10.47 0.67
CA HIS A 160 14.57 -10.26 -0.32
C HIS A 160 15.61 -9.22 0.12
N GLY A 161 15.58 -8.80 1.39
CA GLY A 161 16.56 -7.89 1.98
C GLY A 161 16.47 -6.43 1.54
N MET A 162 15.36 -6.01 0.92
CA MET A 162 15.10 -4.62 0.56
C MET A 162 14.84 -3.77 1.80
N LEU A 163 15.07 -2.45 1.70
CA LEU A 163 14.47 -1.51 2.66
C LEU A 163 12.96 -1.45 2.39
N THR A 164 12.15 -1.49 3.45
CA THR A 164 10.68 -1.49 3.32
C THR A 164 10.05 -0.24 3.91
N VAL A 165 9.21 0.41 3.11
CA VAL A 165 8.46 1.61 3.50
C VAL A 165 6.98 1.29 3.42
N HIS A 166 6.34 1.21 4.58
CA HIS A 166 4.90 1.08 4.68
C HIS A 166 4.24 2.46 4.62
N VAL A 167 3.33 2.65 3.66
CA VAL A 167 2.47 3.83 3.59
C VAL A 167 1.04 3.49 4.00
N GLN A 168 0.28 4.46 4.51
CA GLN A 168 -1.14 4.22 4.80
C GLN A 168 -1.94 4.10 3.50
N PRO A 169 -2.94 3.22 3.44
CA PRO A 169 -3.79 3.10 2.25
C PRO A 169 -4.47 4.44 1.95
N LEU A 170 -4.47 4.84 0.68
CA LEU A 170 -5.06 6.11 0.26
C LEU A 170 -6.56 6.21 0.58
N THR A 171 -7.30 5.10 0.44
CA THR A 171 -8.72 5.03 0.78
C THR A 171 -9.15 3.61 1.08
N SER A 172 -10.11 3.46 1.99
CA SER A 172 -10.82 2.19 2.23
C SER A 172 -12.10 2.07 1.40
N ARG A 173 -12.49 3.12 0.67
CA ARG A 173 -13.73 3.12 -0.11
C ARG A 173 -13.55 2.24 -1.36
N GLY A 174 -14.53 1.38 -1.62
CA GLY A 174 -14.54 0.49 -2.79
C GLY A 174 -13.73 -0.79 -2.62
N GLU A 175 -13.02 -0.98 -1.51
CA GLU A 175 -12.37 -2.25 -1.21
C GLU A 175 -13.40 -3.32 -0.80
N PRO A 176 -13.22 -4.58 -1.22
CA PRO A 176 -14.06 -5.69 -0.75
C PRO A 176 -13.96 -5.86 0.77
N PHE A 177 -15.08 -6.21 1.43
CA PHE A 177 -15.12 -6.42 2.88
C PHE A 177 -14.01 -7.35 3.41
N GLY A 178 -13.72 -8.44 2.70
CA GLY A 178 -12.64 -9.36 3.08
C GLY A 178 -11.25 -8.71 3.09
N VAL A 179 -10.99 -7.74 2.20
CA VAL A 179 -9.72 -6.99 2.16
C VAL A 179 -9.63 -6.05 3.36
N LEU A 180 -10.72 -5.35 3.68
CA LEU A 180 -10.80 -4.48 4.86
C LEU A 180 -10.58 -5.26 6.16
N LEU A 181 -11.21 -6.44 6.28
CA LEU A 181 -11.00 -7.32 7.43
C LEU A 181 -9.54 -7.79 7.51
N ALA A 182 -8.96 -8.22 6.39
CA ALA A 182 -7.56 -8.62 6.35
C ALA A 182 -6.62 -7.49 6.81
N ARG A 183 -6.80 -6.25 6.31
CA ARG A 183 -6.02 -5.08 6.75
C ARG A 183 -6.09 -4.88 8.27
N ARG A 184 -7.29 -4.93 8.83
CA ARG A 184 -7.48 -4.77 10.28
C ARG A 184 -6.79 -5.87 11.09
N VAL A 185 -6.80 -7.10 10.58
CA VAL A 185 -6.08 -8.22 11.20
C VAL A 185 -4.57 -8.02 11.10
N GLU A 186 -4.06 -7.59 9.94
CA GLU A 186 -2.64 -7.27 9.74
C GLU A 186 -2.17 -6.18 10.71
N GLU A 187 -2.87 -5.04 10.73
CA GLU A 187 -2.59 -3.91 11.61
C GLU A 187 -2.59 -4.32 13.09
N PHE A 188 -3.56 -5.13 13.51
CA PHE A 188 -3.64 -5.61 14.89
C PHE A 188 -2.40 -6.42 15.29
N TRP A 189 -1.97 -7.36 14.43
CA TRP A 189 -0.81 -8.20 14.73
C TRP A 189 0.51 -7.43 14.64
N VAL A 190 0.67 -6.58 13.63
CA VAL A 190 1.84 -5.71 13.49
C VAL A 190 2.00 -4.80 14.71
N ALA A 191 0.91 -4.18 15.18
CA ALA A 191 0.94 -3.36 16.39
C ALA A 191 1.33 -4.17 17.63
N ARG A 192 0.78 -5.39 17.76
CA ARG A 192 1.07 -6.28 18.89
C ARG A 192 2.52 -6.77 18.90
N TRP A 193 3.08 -7.12 17.74
CA TRP A 193 4.48 -7.54 17.63
C TRP A 193 5.45 -6.38 17.85
N THR A 194 5.12 -5.19 17.32
CA THR A 194 5.89 -3.97 17.57
C THR A 194 5.91 -3.63 19.06
N ALA A 195 4.76 -3.70 19.73
CA ALA A 195 4.67 -3.49 21.18
C ALA A 195 5.42 -4.56 22.00
N ALA A 196 5.59 -5.76 21.45
CA ALA A 196 6.38 -6.84 22.04
C ALA A 196 7.89 -6.73 21.73
N GLY A 197 8.34 -5.67 21.05
CA GLY A 197 9.76 -5.45 20.71
C GLY A 197 10.27 -6.26 19.53
N VAL A 198 9.37 -6.80 18.69
CA VAL A 198 9.78 -7.39 17.41
C VAL A 198 10.19 -6.25 16.48
N HIS A 199 11.25 -6.48 15.72
CA HIS A 199 11.77 -5.55 14.73
C HIS A 199 11.70 -6.18 13.32
N PRO A 200 11.69 -5.37 12.24
CA PRO A 200 11.98 -5.88 10.90
C PRO A 200 13.32 -6.64 10.88
N PRO A 201 13.65 -7.40 9.83
CA PRO A 201 15.01 -7.91 9.64
C PRO A 201 16.02 -6.74 9.61
N ALA A 202 17.25 -6.98 10.07
CA ALA A 202 18.26 -5.94 10.06
C ALA A 202 18.69 -5.65 8.61
N HIS A 203 18.65 -4.38 8.22
CA HIS A 203 19.12 -3.96 6.91
C HIS A 203 20.62 -3.67 6.96
N GLU A 204 21.39 -4.20 6.01
CA GLU A 204 22.86 -4.07 5.98
C GLU A 204 23.35 -2.61 5.93
N ARG A 205 22.58 -1.73 5.29
CA ARG A 205 22.97 -0.32 5.04
C ARG A 205 22.51 0.65 6.12
N LEU A 206 21.37 0.38 6.76
CA LEU A 206 20.73 1.32 7.67
C LEU A 206 20.42 0.64 9.00
N PRO A 207 21.22 0.93 10.05
CA PRO A 207 20.88 0.52 11.41
C PRO A 207 19.56 1.12 11.87
N TYR A 208 18.82 0.42 12.73
CA TYR A 208 17.50 0.88 13.21
C TYR A 208 17.52 2.29 13.81
N ALA A 209 18.60 2.65 14.52
CA ALA A 209 18.75 3.97 15.14
C ALA A 209 18.74 5.12 14.14
N GLN A 210 19.02 4.86 12.86
CA GLN A 210 19.05 5.86 11.79
C GLN A 210 17.75 5.92 10.98
N LEU A 211 16.88 4.91 11.07
CA LEU A 211 15.69 4.83 10.22
C LEU A 211 14.74 6.01 10.40
N ALA A 212 14.53 6.45 11.65
CA ALA A 212 13.61 7.53 11.98
C ALA A 212 13.96 8.87 11.30
N GLN A 213 15.23 9.11 10.94
CA GLN A 213 15.65 10.36 10.30
C GLN A 213 15.13 10.50 8.85
N TYR A 214 14.72 9.40 8.22
CA TYR A 214 14.22 9.39 6.85
C TYR A 214 12.70 9.58 6.75
N VAL A 215 12.01 9.78 7.88
CA VAL A 215 10.60 10.19 7.93
C VAL A 215 10.54 11.67 8.27
N ARG A 216 9.83 12.45 7.46
CA ARG A 216 9.74 13.91 7.57
C ARG A 216 8.32 14.42 7.41
N GLU A 217 8.07 15.62 7.91
CA GLU A 217 6.88 16.37 7.53
C GLU A 217 7.00 16.84 6.08
N PRO A 218 5.93 16.78 5.27
CA PRO A 218 5.97 17.27 3.91
C PRO A 218 6.09 18.80 3.94
N ALA A 219 6.82 19.37 2.99
CA ALA A 219 6.79 20.81 2.78
C ALA A 219 5.33 21.26 2.60
N GLN A 220 4.92 22.33 3.29
CA GLN A 220 3.53 22.81 3.27
C GLN A 220 3.07 23.11 1.84
N GLY A 221 2.37 22.16 1.22
CA GLY A 221 1.53 22.38 0.04
C GLY A 221 0.16 22.92 0.47
N PRO A 222 -0.67 23.42 -0.47
CA PRO A 222 -1.94 24.08 -0.13
C PRO A 222 -2.81 23.15 0.75
N ALA A 223 -3.34 23.74 1.83
CA ALA A 223 -4.11 23.05 2.86
C ALA A 223 -5.24 22.19 2.25
N GLN A 224 -5.30 20.92 2.64
CA GLN A 224 -6.39 20.03 2.25
C GLN A 224 -7.64 20.37 3.07
N ALA A 225 -8.79 20.45 2.39
CA ALA A 225 -10.09 20.52 3.04
C ALA A 225 -10.33 19.25 3.87
N PRO A 226 -11.00 19.36 5.04
CA PRO A 226 -11.19 18.22 5.93
C PRO A 226 -11.97 17.11 5.25
N VAL A 227 -11.50 15.86 5.43
CA VAL A 227 -12.22 14.65 5.06
C VAL A 227 -13.55 14.66 5.81
N GLN A 228 -14.65 14.93 5.11
CA GLN A 228 -15.98 14.85 5.69
C GLN A 228 -16.23 13.39 6.12
N ARG A 229 -16.26 13.17 7.45
CA ARG A 229 -16.93 12.00 8.02
C ARG A 229 -18.38 12.11 7.61
N VAL A 230 -18.82 11.19 6.75
CA VAL A 230 -20.24 10.94 6.56
C VAL A 230 -20.71 10.25 7.83
N GLU A 231 -21.25 11.03 8.75
CA GLU A 231 -22.03 10.48 9.87
C GLU A 231 -23.27 9.82 9.26
N ALA A 232 -23.39 8.51 9.45
CA ALA A 232 -24.59 7.79 9.11
C ALA A 232 -25.68 8.23 10.11
N GLU A 233 -26.60 9.07 9.66
CA GLU A 233 -27.84 9.34 10.37
C GLU A 233 -28.63 8.04 10.52
N ALA A 234 -28.57 7.44 11.70
CA ALA A 234 -29.45 6.37 12.11
C ALA A 234 -30.84 6.99 12.35
N GLY A 235 -31.72 6.85 11.36
CA GLY A 235 -33.15 7.11 11.51
C GLY A 235 -33.76 6.17 12.55
N ALA A 236 -33.85 6.63 13.80
CA ALA A 236 -34.63 5.98 14.84
C ALA A 236 -36.12 6.36 14.65
N GLY A 237 -36.85 5.49 13.95
CA GLY A 237 -38.31 5.50 13.93
C GLY A 237 -38.87 4.91 15.23
N THR A 238 -39.38 5.77 16.11
CA THR A 238 -40.28 5.47 17.23
C THR A 238 -41.07 6.75 17.48
N GLY A 239 -42.38 6.85 17.64
CA GLY A 239 -43.51 5.94 17.68
C GLY A 239 -44.68 6.78 18.24
N ALA A 240 -45.90 6.50 17.78
CA ALA A 240 -47.20 6.75 18.41
C ALA A 240 -47.53 8.15 18.99
N GLY A 241 -48.53 8.81 18.40
CA GLY A 241 -49.32 9.87 19.03
C GLY A 241 -50.66 10.06 18.30
N ALA A 242 -51.75 9.56 18.90
CA ALA A 242 -53.10 9.55 18.36
C ALA A 242 -53.71 10.95 18.10
N PRO A 243 -54.63 11.12 17.14
CA PRO A 243 -55.47 12.31 17.05
C PRO A 243 -56.81 12.13 17.81
N PRO A 244 -57.35 13.16 18.47
CA PRO A 244 -58.72 13.12 18.97
C PRO A 244 -59.74 13.53 17.90
N SER A 245 -60.85 12.78 17.89
CA SER A 245 -62.27 13.00 17.54
C SER A 245 -62.80 14.37 17.04
N PRO A 246 -64.02 14.38 16.45
CA PRO A 246 -64.36 15.09 15.21
C PRO A 246 -65.09 16.44 15.40
N LYS A 247 -65.08 17.26 14.34
CA LYS A 247 -66.05 18.35 14.06
C LYS A 247 -66.42 18.25 12.57
N ALA A 248 -67.64 17.86 12.23
CA ALA A 248 -68.83 18.70 12.06
C ALA A 248 -68.81 19.56 10.78
N GLY A 249 -69.61 19.12 9.80
CA GLY A 249 -70.40 19.91 8.84
C GLY A 249 -69.67 20.72 7.77
N GLN A 250 -69.95 20.48 6.49
CA GLN A 250 -71.05 21.10 5.73
C GLN A 250 -70.95 20.77 4.24
N GLN A 251 -72.12 20.37 3.70
CA GLN A 251 -72.60 20.42 2.31
C GLN A 251 -71.91 19.56 1.25
#